data_AF-X0SKH8-F1
#
_entry.id   AF-X0SKH8-F1
#
_cell.length_a   1.000
_cell.length_b   1.000
_cell.length_c   1.000
_cell.angle_alpha   90.00
_cell.angle_beta   90.00
_cell.angle_gamma   90.00
#
_symmetry.space_group_name_H-M   'P 1'
#
loop_
_entity.id
_entity.type
_entity.pdbx_description
1 polymer ?
#
loop_
_entity_poly.entity_id
_entity_poly.type
_entity_poly.pdbx_seq_one_letter_code
_entity_poly.pdbx_strand_id
1 'polypeptide(L)'
;MLFQASEFDAQTGLTFVNALLMVTASIILAISVKKYRRDLLLWLFAFSIQALSHIVSLLGKMKLVELPSVFGVMGLGTFISAIALLFIVWASLDQYRRVFGKNKKKKLDVKVPISSLMLVMITMDADFFINATLMLIIAFCCVLLFRIYNRTKTPTHLFLFVSLFGMTANVAETIFVVGLPNFYSEINQAMDVVLAASLLMTAIVVVVEQMLLEKQQKLEESNQVNEKIIER
;
A
#
# COMPACT_ATOMS: atom_id res chain seq x y z
N MET A 1 26.55 -4.23 -34.38
CA MET A 1 25.82 -4.52 -33.13
C MET A 1 24.40 -4.02 -33.32
N LEU A 2 23.57 -4.87 -33.92
CA LEU A 2 22.14 -4.59 -34.08
C LEU A 2 21.49 -4.84 -32.72
N PHE A 3 20.83 -3.83 -32.18
CA PHE A 3 19.87 -3.99 -31.09
C PHE A 3 18.86 -5.05 -31.53
N GLN A 4 18.99 -6.28 -31.03
CA GLN A 4 17.83 -7.14 -30.91
C GLN A 4 16.90 -6.39 -29.97
N ALA A 5 15.89 -5.74 -30.54
CA ALA A 5 14.68 -5.38 -29.82
C ALA A 5 14.13 -6.70 -29.28
N SER A 6 14.58 -7.09 -28.08
CA SER A 6 14.02 -8.21 -27.35
C SER A 6 12.54 -7.91 -27.23
N GLU A 7 11.72 -8.87 -27.63
CA GLU A 7 10.28 -8.82 -27.53
C GLU A 7 9.87 -8.17 -26.21
N PHE A 8 9.14 -7.07 -26.32
CA PHE A 8 8.52 -6.45 -25.16
C PHE A 8 7.39 -7.40 -24.74
N ASP A 9 7.76 -8.44 -24.00
CA ASP A 9 6.83 -9.48 -23.58
C ASP A 9 5.67 -8.86 -22.81
N ALA A 10 4.47 -9.40 -23.00
CA ALA A 10 3.24 -8.90 -22.38
C ALA A 10 3.38 -8.68 -20.86
N GLN A 11 4.17 -9.52 -20.19
CA GLN A 11 4.46 -9.44 -18.76
C GLN A 11 5.33 -8.22 -18.38
N THR A 12 6.30 -7.85 -19.21
CA THR A 12 7.13 -6.65 -19.03
C THR A 12 6.29 -5.40 -19.25
N GLY A 13 5.40 -5.42 -20.26
CA GLY A 13 4.45 -4.34 -20.50
C GLY A 13 3.47 -4.14 -19.36
N LEU A 14 2.91 -5.22 -18.81
CA LEU A 14 2.02 -5.15 -17.64
C LEU A 14 2.74 -4.58 -16.40
N THR A 15 3.98 -5.03 -16.16
CA THR A 15 4.79 -4.52 -15.03
C THR A 15 5.06 -3.01 -15.19
N PHE A 16 5.32 -2.54 -16.42
CA PHE A 16 5.51 -1.12 -16.72
C PHE A 16 4.25 -0.28 -16.47
N VAL A 17 3.09 -0.75 -16.94
CA VAL A 17 1.80 -0.07 -16.70
C VAL A 17 1.50 0.00 -15.20
N ASN A 18 1.71 -1.09 -14.45
CA ASN A 18 1.48 -1.11 -13.01
C ASN A 18 2.42 -0.14 -12.28
N ALA A 19 3.69 -0.07 -12.66
CA ALA A 19 4.64 0.90 -12.09
C ALA A 19 4.18 2.35 -12.36
N LEU A 20 3.73 2.67 -13.57
CA LEU A 20 3.17 3.99 -13.90
C LEU A 20 1.92 4.31 -13.09
N LEU A 21 1.01 3.36 -12.92
CA LEU A 21 -0.20 3.52 -12.10
C LEU A 21 0.16 3.79 -10.63
N MET A 22 1.14 3.09 -10.08
CA MET A 22 1.59 3.30 -8.69
C MET A 22 2.28 4.66 -8.50
N VAL A 23 3.10 5.09 -9.46
CA VAL A 23 3.74 6.42 -9.42
C VAL A 23 2.70 7.53 -9.51
N THR A 24 1.76 7.43 -10.45
CA THR A 24 0.67 8.41 -10.58
C THR A 24 -0.22 8.45 -9.35
N ALA A 25 -0.60 7.29 -8.80
CA ALA A 25 -1.32 7.19 -7.54
C ALA A 25 -0.57 7.87 -6.38
N SER A 26 0.74 7.65 -6.28
CA SER A 26 1.60 8.25 -5.25
C SER A 26 1.66 9.77 -5.37
N ILE A 27 1.73 10.31 -6.59
CA ILE A 27 1.71 11.76 -6.83
C ILE A 27 0.37 12.38 -6.43
N ILE A 28 -0.76 11.76 -6.83
CA ILE A 28 -2.11 12.24 -6.47
C ILE A 28 -2.30 12.19 -4.96
N LEU A 29 -1.86 11.10 -4.31
CA LEU A 29 -1.92 10.97 -2.86
C LEU A 29 -1.02 12.02 -2.17
N ALA A 30 0.18 12.30 -2.71
CA ALA A 30 1.09 13.30 -2.15
C ALA A 30 0.48 14.70 -2.15
N ILE A 31 -0.18 15.09 -3.24
CA ILE A 31 -0.90 16.37 -3.35
C ILE A 31 -2.02 16.43 -2.30
N SER A 32 -2.79 15.36 -2.18
CA SER A 32 -3.92 15.26 -1.25
C SER A 32 -3.49 15.32 0.21
N VAL A 33 -2.39 14.63 0.55
CA VAL A 33 -1.83 14.57 1.90
C VAL A 33 -1.20 15.91 2.30
N LYS A 34 -0.43 16.54 1.40
CA LYS A 34 0.22 17.84 1.67
C LYS A 34 -0.81 18.92 1.97
N LYS A 35 -1.94 18.89 1.28
CA LYS A 35 -2.95 19.95 1.33
C LYS A 35 -4.04 19.71 2.37
N TYR A 36 -4.41 18.46 2.67
CA TYR A 36 -5.66 18.19 3.42
C TYR A 36 -5.60 17.05 4.45
N ARG A 37 -5.03 15.88 4.14
CA ARG A 37 -5.16 14.65 4.95
C ARG A 37 -3.81 14.16 5.49
N ARG A 38 -3.28 14.84 6.52
CA ARG A 38 -1.97 14.49 7.15
C ARG A 38 -1.98 13.13 7.87
N ASP A 39 -3.14 12.60 8.20
CA ASP A 39 -3.34 11.26 8.75
C ASP A 39 -2.92 10.14 7.78
N LEU A 40 -2.90 10.42 6.47
CA LEU A 40 -2.46 9.48 5.43
C LEU A 40 -0.97 9.60 5.08
N LEU A 41 -0.17 10.39 5.83
CA LEU A 41 1.28 10.55 5.57
C LEU A 41 2.04 9.22 5.59
N LEU A 42 1.75 8.34 6.56
CA LEU A 42 2.41 7.03 6.64
C LEU A 42 2.04 6.13 5.46
N TRP A 43 0.80 6.23 4.97
CA TRP A 43 0.35 5.54 3.77
C TRP A 43 1.05 6.07 2.51
N LEU A 44 1.28 7.38 2.42
CA LEU A 44 2.06 7.97 1.33
C LEU A 44 3.49 7.43 1.29
N PHE A 45 4.16 7.33 2.43
CA PHE A 45 5.50 6.73 2.50
C PHE A 45 5.48 5.27 2.09
N ALA A 46 4.53 4.48 2.61
CA ALA A 46 4.36 3.09 2.22
C ALA A 46 4.18 2.93 0.70
N PHE A 47 3.30 3.73 0.08
CA PHE A 47 3.01 3.66 -1.35
C PHE A 47 4.19 4.13 -2.20
N SER A 48 4.91 5.15 -1.76
CA SER A 48 6.10 5.63 -2.47
C SER A 48 7.22 4.59 -2.47
N ILE A 49 7.44 3.91 -1.34
CA ILE A 49 8.44 2.83 -1.23
C ILE A 49 7.98 1.62 -2.05
N GLN A 50 6.68 1.30 -2.05
CA GLN A 50 6.14 0.23 -2.88
C GLN A 50 6.29 0.53 -4.38
N ALA A 51 6.00 1.77 -4.82
CA ALA A 51 6.21 2.18 -6.20
C ALA A 51 7.68 2.06 -6.61
N LEU A 52 8.61 2.47 -5.71
CA LEU A 52 10.04 2.30 -5.92
C LEU A 52 10.44 0.82 -6.06
N SER A 53 9.86 -0.07 -5.24
CA SER A 53 10.05 -1.52 -5.37
C SER A 53 9.69 -2.01 -6.77
N HIS A 54 8.53 -1.64 -7.31
CA HIS A 54 8.10 -2.06 -8.65
C HIS A 54 8.99 -1.50 -9.76
N ILE A 55 9.50 -0.26 -9.61
CA ILE A 55 10.47 0.32 -10.55
C ILE A 55 11.77 -0.48 -10.54
N VAL A 56 12.30 -0.80 -9.36
CA VAL A 56 13.52 -1.61 -9.22
C VAL A 56 13.31 -2.99 -9.83
N SER A 57 12.18 -3.66 -9.54
CA SER A 57 11.82 -4.95 -10.16
C SER A 57 11.73 -4.87 -11.68
N LEU A 58 11.18 -3.78 -12.24
CA LEU A 58 11.10 -3.56 -13.68
C LEU A 58 12.49 -3.41 -14.31
N LEU A 59 13.38 -2.62 -13.70
CA LEU A 59 14.75 -2.43 -14.17
C LEU A 59 15.52 -3.75 -14.22
N GLY A 60 15.26 -4.64 -13.25
CA GLY A 60 15.80 -6.00 -13.23
C GLY A 60 15.26 -6.89 -14.35
N LYS A 61 13.94 -6.87 -14.58
CA LYS A 61 13.29 -7.64 -15.67
C LYS A 61 13.74 -7.18 -17.06
N MET A 62 13.95 -5.88 -17.25
CA MET A 62 14.43 -5.32 -18.52
C MET A 62 15.94 -5.52 -18.74
N LYS A 63 16.67 -6.15 -17.78
CA LYS A 63 18.13 -6.29 -17.79
C LYS A 63 18.88 -4.98 -18.03
N LEU A 64 18.26 -3.85 -17.66
CA LEU A 64 18.85 -2.52 -17.81
C LEU A 64 19.96 -2.28 -16.80
N VAL A 65 19.94 -3.03 -15.69
CA VAL A 65 20.93 -3.00 -14.63
C VAL A 65 21.22 -4.44 -14.23
N GLU A 66 22.46 -4.89 -14.40
CA GLU A 66 22.92 -6.17 -13.85
C GLU A 66 23.83 -5.86 -12.64
N LEU A 67 23.35 -6.19 -11.44
CA LEU A 67 24.13 -6.08 -10.20
C LEU A 67 24.73 -7.46 -9.88
N PRO A 68 26.04 -7.56 -9.59
CA PRO A 68 26.67 -8.82 -9.25
C PRO A 68 26.32 -9.26 -7.82
N SER A 69 26.10 -10.57 -7.65
CA SER A 69 25.96 -11.32 -6.39
C SER A 69 24.67 -11.08 -5.55
N VAL A 70 24.41 -12.02 -4.62
CA VAL A 70 23.39 -12.25 -3.56
C VAL A 70 22.24 -11.23 -3.36
N PHE A 71 22.45 -9.94 -3.65
CA PHE A 71 21.46 -8.85 -3.69
C PHE A 71 21.27 -8.31 -5.11
N GLY A 72 21.04 -9.19 -6.09
CA GLY A 72 20.69 -8.77 -7.45
C GLY A 72 19.46 -7.85 -7.45
N VAL A 73 19.18 -7.18 -8.58
CA VAL A 73 18.09 -6.18 -8.69
C VAL A 73 16.74 -6.70 -8.18
N MET A 74 16.44 -7.99 -8.37
CA MET A 74 15.23 -8.62 -7.81
C MET A 74 15.24 -8.72 -6.28
N GLY A 75 16.37 -9.09 -5.67
CA GLY A 75 16.52 -9.15 -4.21
C GLY A 75 16.43 -7.78 -3.54
N LEU A 76 16.95 -6.73 -4.20
CA LEU A 76 16.76 -5.34 -3.78
C LEU A 76 15.29 -4.92 -3.83
N GLY A 77 14.55 -5.29 -4.89
CA GLY A 77 13.11 -5.06 -4.97
C GLY A 77 12.35 -5.69 -3.80
N THR A 78 12.60 -6.98 -3.52
CA THR A 78 11.95 -7.69 -2.41
C THR A 78 12.27 -7.04 -1.05
N PHE A 79 13.52 -6.61 -0.83
CA PHE A 79 13.91 -5.91 0.39
C PHE A 79 13.20 -4.56 0.55
N ILE A 80 13.08 -3.78 -0.53
CA ILE A 80 12.35 -2.50 -0.53
C ILE A 80 10.85 -2.74 -0.25
N SER A 81 10.26 -3.78 -0.83
CA SER A 81 8.86 -4.17 -0.56
C SER A 81 8.66 -4.57 0.91
N ALA A 82 9.62 -5.25 1.54
CA ALA A 82 9.55 -5.59 2.96
C ALA A 82 9.58 -4.33 3.85
N ILE A 83 10.37 -3.32 3.48
CA ILE A 83 10.37 -2.02 4.17
C ILE A 83 9.01 -1.33 4.01
N ALA A 84 8.43 -1.33 2.81
CA ALA A 84 7.10 -0.76 2.57
C ALA A 84 6.05 -1.41 3.49
N LEU A 85 6.12 -2.72 3.66
CA LEU A 85 5.22 -3.47 4.54
C LEU A 85 5.32 -3.05 6.00
N LEU A 86 6.52 -2.76 6.52
CA LEU A 86 6.68 -2.22 7.88
C LEU A 86 5.97 -0.87 8.04
N PHE A 87 6.03 0.00 7.03
CA PHE A 87 5.29 1.27 7.03
C PHE A 87 3.77 1.04 6.97
N ILE A 88 3.29 0.03 6.24
CA ILE A 88 1.87 -0.33 6.17
C ILE A 88 1.36 -0.81 7.52
N VAL A 89 2.12 -1.66 8.21
CA VAL A 89 1.79 -2.13 9.56
C VAL A 89 1.72 -0.96 10.52
N TRP A 90 2.70 -0.06 10.46
CA TRP A 90 2.71 1.13 11.30
C TRP A 90 1.53 2.05 10.99
N ALA A 91 1.24 2.32 9.72
CA ALA A 91 0.11 3.14 9.29
C ALA A 91 -1.23 2.56 9.77
N SER A 92 -1.41 1.25 9.65
CA SER A 92 -2.62 0.53 10.07
C SER A 92 -2.82 0.62 11.59
N LEU A 93 -1.74 0.45 12.37
CA LEU A 93 -1.77 0.60 13.83
C LEU A 93 -2.03 2.04 14.27
N ASP A 94 -1.41 3.03 13.62
CA ASP A 94 -1.63 4.45 13.92
C ASP A 94 -3.08 4.85 13.66
N GLN A 95 -3.65 4.46 12.52
CA GLN A 95 -5.06 4.70 12.20
C GLN A 95 -6.00 3.98 13.16
N TYR A 96 -5.74 2.71 13.48
CA TYR A 96 -6.55 1.97 14.45
C TYR A 96 -6.57 2.67 15.81
N ARG A 97 -5.42 3.17 16.27
CA ARG A 97 -5.33 3.96 17.50
C ARG A 97 -6.04 5.30 17.40
N ARG A 98 -6.04 5.99 16.26
CA ARG A 98 -6.80 7.25 16.12
C ARG A 98 -8.30 7.02 16.17
N VAL A 99 -8.79 5.92 15.60
CA VAL A 99 -10.22 5.62 15.50
C VAL A 99 -10.79 5.01 16.79
N PHE A 100 -10.02 4.16 17.47
CA PHE A 100 -10.47 3.43 18.66
C PHE A 100 -9.78 3.86 19.96
N GLY A 101 -8.67 4.59 19.88
CA GLY A 101 -7.94 5.11 21.03
C GLY A 101 -8.70 6.29 21.63
N LYS A 102 -9.25 6.07 22.82
CA LYS A 102 -9.90 7.11 23.65
C LYS A 102 -9.00 8.34 23.75
N ASN A 103 -9.50 9.50 23.30
CA ASN A 103 -8.97 10.86 23.51
C ASN A 103 -7.93 10.98 24.62
N LYS A 104 -6.64 10.79 24.30
CA LYS A 104 -5.53 11.32 25.10
C LYS A 104 -4.43 11.74 24.15
N LYS A 105 -4.23 13.07 24.07
CA LYS A 105 -3.02 13.72 23.56
C LYS A 105 -1.80 13.17 24.32
N LYS A 106 -1.29 12.00 23.97
CA LYS A 106 0.01 11.50 24.41
C LYS A 106 0.86 11.28 23.17
N LYS A 107 1.95 12.05 23.08
CA LYS A 107 3.01 11.87 22.09
C LYS A 107 3.43 10.41 22.06
N LEU A 108 3.67 9.91 20.85
CA LEU A 108 4.16 8.56 20.57
C LEU A 108 5.32 8.21 21.52
N ASP A 109 5.12 7.21 22.37
CA ASP A 109 6.18 6.34 22.84
C ASP A 109 5.75 4.91 22.52
N VAL A 110 5.78 4.60 21.23
CA VAL A 110 5.45 3.27 20.73
C VAL A 110 6.74 2.46 20.76
N LYS A 111 7.02 1.85 21.92
CA LYS A 111 7.96 0.73 21.98
C LYS A 111 7.31 -0.48 21.32
N VAL A 112 7.27 -0.49 19.98
CA VAL A 112 7.09 -1.74 19.25
C VAL A 112 8.37 -2.53 19.50
N PRO A 113 8.33 -3.75 20.06
CA PRO A 113 9.50 -4.58 20.13
C PRO A 113 9.80 -5.08 18.70
N ILE A 114 10.42 -4.23 17.90
CA ILE A 114 10.93 -4.58 16.56
C ILE A 114 11.90 -5.77 16.68
N SER A 115 12.55 -5.91 17.83
CA SER A 115 13.43 -7.02 18.17
C SER A 115 12.72 -8.39 18.23
N SER A 116 11.46 -8.48 18.66
CA SER A 116 10.76 -9.78 18.72
C SER A 116 10.21 -10.22 17.37
N LEU A 117 10.02 -9.30 16.42
CA LEU A 117 9.65 -9.63 15.04
C LEU A 117 10.85 -10.14 14.23
N MET A 118 12.07 -9.66 14.53
CA MET A 118 13.29 -10.16 13.89
C MET A 118 13.75 -11.53 14.40
N LEU A 119 13.51 -11.85 15.68
CA LEU A 119 14.08 -13.06 16.31
C LEU A 119 13.43 -14.37 15.84
N VAL A 120 12.16 -14.34 15.39
CA VAL A 120 11.45 -15.56 14.99
C VAL A 120 11.89 -16.08 13.62
N MET A 121 12.62 -15.27 12.83
CA MET A 121 13.12 -15.64 11.50
C MET A 121 14.25 -16.71 11.49
N ILE A 122 14.72 -17.17 12.65
CA ILE A 122 16.00 -17.91 12.75
C ILE A 122 15.83 -19.44 12.92
N THR A 123 14.62 -19.98 13.14
CA THR A 123 14.49 -21.37 13.71
C THR A 123 13.77 -22.43 12.86
N MET A 124 13.31 -22.13 11.65
CA MET A 124 12.80 -23.11 10.67
C MET A 124 13.29 -22.72 9.28
N ASP A 125 13.16 -23.60 8.26
CA ASP A 125 13.46 -23.28 6.85
C ASP A 125 13.05 -21.84 6.54
N ALA A 126 14.05 -20.96 6.47
CA ALA A 126 13.87 -19.54 6.81
C ALA A 126 12.81 -18.89 5.91
N ASP A 127 12.76 -19.30 4.65
CA ASP A 127 11.86 -18.73 3.65
C ASP A 127 10.38 -19.05 3.93
N PHE A 128 10.05 -20.28 4.34
CA PHE A 128 8.65 -20.64 4.64
C PHE A 128 8.17 -19.92 5.89
N PHE A 129 8.99 -19.88 6.95
CA PHE A 129 8.63 -19.23 8.20
C PHE A 129 8.49 -17.71 8.05
N ILE A 130 9.40 -17.08 7.30
CA ILE A 130 9.36 -15.64 7.00
C ILE A 130 8.08 -15.30 6.23
N ASN A 131 7.77 -16.05 5.17
CA ASN A 131 6.59 -15.78 4.35
C ASN A 131 5.29 -16.03 5.12
N ALA A 132 5.21 -17.11 5.92
CA ALA A 132 4.04 -17.38 6.77
C ALA A 132 3.82 -16.29 7.83
N THR A 133 4.90 -15.80 8.45
CA THR A 133 4.84 -14.70 9.43
C THR A 133 4.40 -13.40 8.77
N LEU A 134 4.93 -13.08 7.58
CA LEU A 134 4.48 -11.94 6.79
C LEU A 134 2.99 -12.03 6.43
N MET A 135 2.52 -13.21 6.02
CA MET A 135 1.11 -13.45 5.72
C MET A 135 0.22 -13.18 6.95
N LEU A 136 0.62 -13.65 8.14
CA LEU A 136 -0.10 -13.36 9.39
C LEU A 136 -0.13 -11.87 9.73
N ILE A 137 0.98 -11.15 9.54
CA ILE A 137 1.07 -9.71 9.78
C ILE A 137 0.13 -8.94 8.83
N ILE A 138 0.13 -9.29 7.55
CA ILE A 138 -0.75 -8.67 6.55
C ILE A 138 -2.22 -8.98 6.87
N ALA A 139 -2.54 -10.24 7.18
CA ALA A 139 -3.89 -10.65 7.59
C ALA A 139 -4.37 -9.88 8.82
N PHE A 140 -3.49 -9.67 9.81
CA PHE A 140 -3.79 -8.84 10.96
C PHE A 140 -4.09 -7.38 10.57
N CYS A 141 -3.32 -6.79 9.64
CA CYS A 141 -3.59 -5.45 9.11
C CYS A 141 -4.93 -5.38 8.37
N CYS A 142 -5.28 -6.40 7.59
CA CYS A 142 -6.59 -6.52 6.93
C CYS A 142 -7.72 -6.48 7.97
N VAL A 143 -7.61 -7.23 9.06
CA VAL A 143 -8.61 -7.23 10.14
C VAL A 143 -8.72 -5.85 10.81
N LEU A 144 -7.58 -5.18 11.05
CA LEU A 144 -7.57 -3.83 11.63
C LEU A 144 -8.30 -2.84 10.72
N LEU A 145 -7.97 -2.83 9.42
CA LEU A 145 -8.61 -1.94 8.46
C LEU A 145 -10.09 -2.25 8.24
N PHE A 146 -10.47 -3.53 8.18
CA PHE A 146 -11.87 -3.92 8.11
C PHE A 146 -12.65 -3.40 9.32
N ARG A 147 -12.07 -3.51 10.52
CA ARG A 147 -12.68 -2.98 11.75
C ARG A 147 -12.77 -1.46 11.74
N ILE A 148 -11.75 -0.76 11.21
CA ILE A 148 -11.78 0.69 11.02
C ILE A 148 -12.89 1.08 10.03
N TYR A 149 -12.97 0.39 8.88
CA TYR A 149 -13.99 0.62 7.86
C TYR A 149 -15.40 0.45 8.43
N ASN A 150 -15.65 -0.61 9.20
CA ASN A 150 -16.95 -0.82 9.85
C ASN A 150 -17.34 0.32 10.81
N ARG A 151 -16.35 1.04 11.36
CA ARG A 151 -16.58 2.16 12.28
C ARG A 151 -16.70 3.51 11.57
N THR A 152 -15.82 3.80 10.61
CA THR A 152 -15.75 5.12 9.94
C THR A 152 -16.59 5.17 8.68
N LYS A 153 -16.90 4.02 8.06
CA LYS A 153 -17.65 3.87 6.80
C LYS A 153 -17.11 4.74 5.66
N THR A 154 -15.81 5.04 5.67
CA THR A 154 -15.18 5.87 4.63
C THR A 154 -14.64 5.00 3.51
N PRO A 155 -14.93 5.32 2.24
CA PRO A 155 -14.49 4.52 1.10
C PRO A 155 -12.96 4.46 1.00
N THR A 156 -12.23 5.46 1.48
CA THR A 156 -10.76 5.41 1.60
C THR A 156 -10.26 4.14 2.31
N HIS A 157 -10.84 3.77 3.46
CA HIS A 157 -10.39 2.59 4.21
C HIS A 157 -10.79 1.27 3.55
N LEU A 158 -11.85 1.27 2.74
CA LEU A 158 -12.25 0.11 1.94
C LEU A 158 -11.20 -0.18 0.85
N PHE A 159 -10.75 0.85 0.14
CA PHE A 159 -9.73 0.67 -0.90
C PHE A 159 -8.36 0.32 -0.32
N LEU A 160 -8.00 0.85 0.87
CA LEU A 160 -6.82 0.41 1.63
C LEU A 160 -6.90 -1.06 2.05
N PHE A 161 -8.10 -1.53 2.41
CA PHE A 161 -8.32 -2.94 2.72
C PHE A 161 -8.13 -3.82 1.47
N VAL A 162 -8.69 -3.40 0.32
CA VAL A 162 -8.54 -4.12 -0.95
C VAL A 162 -7.06 -4.15 -1.39
N SER A 163 -6.31 -3.07 -1.21
CA SER A 163 -4.87 -3.06 -1.54
C SER A 163 -4.08 -4.04 -0.69
N LEU A 164 -4.39 -4.14 0.60
CA LEU A 164 -3.77 -5.13 1.49
C LEU A 164 -4.17 -6.57 1.16
N PHE A 165 -5.39 -6.78 0.66
CA PHE A 165 -5.81 -8.08 0.15
C PHE A 165 -4.98 -8.51 -1.06
N GLY A 166 -4.74 -7.60 -2.01
CA GLY A 166 -3.82 -7.84 -3.15
C GLY A 166 -2.41 -8.21 -2.68
N MET A 167 -1.85 -7.48 -1.70
CA MET A 167 -0.55 -7.83 -1.10
C MET A 167 -0.54 -9.19 -0.39
N THR A 168 -1.66 -9.59 0.23
CA THR A 168 -1.78 -10.91 0.85
C THR A 168 -1.69 -12.03 -0.19
N ALA A 169 -2.32 -11.83 -1.35
CA ALA A 169 -2.29 -12.79 -2.44
C ALA A 169 -0.88 -12.94 -3.05
N ASN A 170 -0.14 -11.84 -3.18
CA ASN A 170 1.25 -11.87 -3.63
C ASN A 170 2.17 -12.64 -2.66
N VAL A 171 1.96 -12.51 -1.34
CA VAL A 171 2.71 -13.29 -0.33
C VAL A 171 2.23 -14.74 -0.26
N ALA A 172 0.95 -15.01 -0.54
CA ALA A 172 0.47 -16.39 -0.61
C ALA A 172 1.13 -17.16 -1.76
N GLU A 173 1.33 -16.53 -2.93
CA GLU A 173 2.07 -17.14 -4.03
C GLU A 173 3.45 -17.63 -3.57
N THR A 174 4.27 -16.80 -2.93
CA THR A 174 5.63 -17.20 -2.54
C THR A 174 5.66 -18.41 -1.59
N ILE A 175 4.56 -18.71 -0.90
CA ILE A 175 4.40 -19.91 -0.07
C ILE A 175 3.93 -21.12 -0.90
N PHE A 176 3.03 -20.92 -1.86
CA PHE A 176 2.36 -22.01 -2.61
C PHE A 176 2.98 -22.35 -3.97
N VAL A 177 3.96 -21.57 -4.48
CA VAL A 177 4.69 -21.81 -5.74
C VAL A 177 5.33 -23.21 -5.80
N VAL A 178 5.60 -23.84 -4.66
CA VAL A 178 6.13 -25.21 -4.57
C VAL A 178 5.16 -26.25 -5.17
N GLY A 179 3.88 -25.93 -5.37
CA GLY A 179 2.86 -26.89 -5.86
C GLY A 179 2.42 -26.78 -7.33
N LEU A 180 2.28 -25.58 -7.92
CA LEU A 180 1.70 -25.36 -9.26
C LEU A 180 2.21 -24.06 -9.95
N PRO A 181 3.41 -24.03 -10.54
CA PRO A 181 4.11 -22.79 -10.92
C PRO A 181 3.39 -21.90 -11.94
N ASN A 182 2.63 -22.45 -12.89
CA ASN A 182 1.98 -21.65 -13.94
C ASN A 182 0.70 -20.95 -13.46
N PHE A 183 -0.11 -21.63 -12.64
CA PHE A 183 -1.39 -21.09 -12.14
C PHE A 183 -1.20 -19.89 -11.21
N TYR A 184 -0.15 -19.93 -10.37
CA TYR A 184 0.12 -18.84 -9.44
C TYR A 184 0.67 -17.58 -10.13
N SER A 185 1.43 -17.74 -11.21
CA SER A 185 2.00 -16.60 -11.93
C SER A 185 0.97 -15.70 -12.61
N GLU A 186 -0.16 -16.27 -13.06
CA GLU A 186 -1.29 -15.50 -13.62
C GLU A 186 -2.10 -14.80 -12.52
N ILE A 187 -2.30 -15.49 -11.39
CA ILE A 187 -2.99 -14.91 -10.23
C ILE A 187 -2.21 -13.72 -9.67
N ASN A 188 -0.89 -13.83 -9.55
CA ASN A 188 -0.05 -12.75 -9.06
C ASN A 188 -0.10 -11.52 -9.98
N GLN A 189 -0.09 -11.74 -11.30
CA GLN A 189 -0.27 -10.65 -12.27
C GLN A 189 -1.62 -9.95 -12.09
N ALA A 190 -2.70 -10.71 -11.90
CA ALA A 190 -4.01 -10.15 -11.63
C ALA A 190 -4.03 -9.37 -10.31
N MET A 191 -3.35 -9.86 -9.26
CA MET A 191 -3.29 -9.24 -7.95
C MET A 191 -2.42 -7.98 -7.94
N ASP A 192 -1.34 -7.94 -8.71
CA ASP A 192 -0.54 -6.74 -8.96
C ASP A 192 -1.36 -5.64 -9.64
N VAL A 193 -2.21 -6.02 -10.61
CA VAL A 193 -3.14 -5.07 -11.25
C VAL A 193 -4.18 -4.57 -10.26
N VAL A 194 -4.77 -5.46 -9.45
CA VAL A 194 -5.72 -5.08 -8.39
C VAL A 194 -5.06 -4.16 -7.37
N LEU A 195 -3.81 -4.43 -7.01
CA LEU A 195 -3.03 -3.58 -6.11
C LEU A 195 -2.82 -2.18 -6.72
N ALA A 196 -2.28 -2.10 -7.94
CA ALA A 196 -2.05 -0.82 -8.61
C ALA A 196 -3.35 -0.03 -8.81
N ALA A 197 -4.43 -0.70 -9.22
CA ALA A 197 -5.74 -0.08 -9.40
C ALA A 197 -6.36 0.38 -8.07
N SER A 198 -6.29 -0.43 -7.01
CA SER A 198 -6.82 -0.06 -5.69
C SER A 198 -6.05 1.11 -5.06
N LEU A 199 -4.74 1.20 -5.26
CA LEU A 199 -3.93 2.36 -4.85
C LEU A 199 -4.35 3.63 -5.58
N LEU A 200 -4.53 3.56 -6.90
CA LEU A 200 -5.01 4.69 -7.70
C LEU A 200 -6.43 5.11 -7.27
N MET A 201 -7.33 4.14 -7.08
CA MET A 201 -8.69 4.40 -6.60
C MET A 201 -8.68 5.02 -5.20
N THR A 202 -7.81 4.55 -4.31
CA THR A 202 -7.62 5.17 -2.98
C THR A 202 -7.24 6.64 -3.13
N ALA A 203 -6.28 6.96 -4.00
CA ALA A 203 -5.84 8.33 -4.22
C ALA A 203 -6.96 9.23 -4.77
N ILE A 204 -7.72 8.73 -5.75
CA ILE A 204 -8.88 9.45 -6.33
C ILE A 204 -9.97 9.66 -5.28
N VAL A 205 -10.33 8.62 -4.53
CA VAL A 205 -11.38 8.68 -3.51
C VAL A 205 -11.02 9.67 -2.41
N VAL A 206 -9.76 9.74 -2.01
CA VAL A 206 -9.30 10.76 -1.03
C VAL A 206 -9.53 12.17 -1.57
N VAL A 207 -9.28 12.43 -2.85
CA VAL A 207 -9.55 13.73 -3.48
C VAL A 207 -11.06 14.02 -3.51
N VAL A 208 -11.87 13.04 -3.93
CA VAL A 208 -13.33 13.20 -4.05
C VAL A 208 -13.98 13.42 -2.69
N GLU A 209 -13.61 12.62 -1.67
CA GLU A 209 -14.08 12.82 -0.28
C GLU A 209 -13.76 14.24 0.19
N GLN A 210 -12.57 14.75 -0.12
CA GLN A 210 -12.17 16.10 0.26
C GLN A 210 -13.02 17.18 -0.44
N MET A 211 -13.24 17.05 -1.74
CA MET A 211 -14.08 18.00 -2.49
C MET A 211 -15.52 18.01 -1.99
N LEU A 212 -16.04 16.85 -1.57
CA LEU A 212 -17.38 16.75 -0.97
C LEU A 212 -17.44 17.46 0.39
N LEU A 213 -16.44 17.27 1.25
CA LEU A 213 -16.37 17.93 2.55
C LEU A 213 -16.28 19.46 2.42
N GLU A 214 -15.47 19.97 1.50
CA GLU A 214 -15.37 21.42 1.24
C GLU A 214 -16.72 22.00 0.75
N LYS A 215 -17.45 21.26 -0.09
CA LYS A 215 -18.77 21.69 -0.56
C LYS A 215 -19.81 21.66 0.56
N GLN A 216 -19.78 20.65 1.42
CA GLN A 216 -20.68 20.56 2.58
C GLN A 216 -20.46 21.72 3.55
N GLN A 217 -19.21 22.05 3.87
CA GLN A 217 -18.89 23.18 4.74
C GLN A 217 -19.40 24.51 4.17
N LYS A 218 -19.18 24.76 2.87
CA LYS A 218 -19.70 25.98 2.21
C LYS A 218 -21.23 26.06 2.22
N LEU A 219 -21.91 24.92 2.07
CA LEU A 219 -23.37 24.84 2.17
C LEU A 219 -23.86 25.15 3.59
N GLU A 220 -23.21 24.60 4.61
CA GLU A 220 -23.53 24.88 6.01
C GLU A 220 -23.31 26.35 6.36
N GLU A 221 -22.19 26.94 5.94
CA GLU A 221 -21.92 28.38 6.12
C GLU A 221 -22.97 29.25 5.45
N SER A 222 -23.36 28.91 4.21
CA SER A 222 -24.41 29.65 3.48
C SER A 222 -25.79 29.53 4.16
N ASN A 223 -26.13 28.37 4.70
CA ASN A 223 -27.39 28.16 5.41
C ASN A 223 -27.42 28.96 6.73
N GLN A 224 -26.32 28.98 7.48
CA GLN A 224 -26.21 29.78 8.70
C GLN A 224 -26.32 31.30 8.43
N VAL A 225 -25.81 31.78 7.29
CA VAL A 225 -25.98 33.19 6.90
C VAL A 225 -27.45 33.48 6.57
N ASN A 226 -28.13 32.59 5.85
CA ASN A 226 -29.56 32.76 5.53
C ASN A 226 -30.46 32.73 6.77
N GLU A 227 -30.19 31.85 7.74
CA GLU A 227 -30.93 31.83 9.01
C GLU A 227 -30.79 33.15 9.78
N LYS A 228 -29.57 33.72 9.82
CA LYS A 228 -29.32 35.04 10.45
C LYS A 228 -29.98 36.22 9.74
N ILE A 229 -30.30 36.08 8.45
CA ILE A 229 -31.02 37.11 7.69
C ILE A 229 -32.52 37.03 7.97
N ILE A 230 -33.07 35.82 8.15
CA ILE A 230 -34.50 35.61 8.44
C ILE A 230 -34.88 36.05 9.87
N GLU A 231 -33.94 35.98 10.82
CA GLU A 231 -34.15 36.42 12.22
C GLU A 231 -34.05 37.95 12.43
N ARG A 232 -33.77 38.75 11.39
CA ARG A 232 -33.70 40.22 11.44
C ARG A 232 -34.90 40.87 10.78
#